data_AF-A0A6L5K5K7-F1
#
_entry.id   AF-A0A6L5K5K7-F1
#
_cell.length_a   1.000
_cell.length_b   1.000
_cell.length_c   1.000
_cell.angle_alpha   90.00
_cell.angle_beta   90.00
_cell.angle_gamma   90.00
#
_symmetry.space_group_name_H-M   'P 1'
#
loop_
_entity.id
_entity.type
_entity.pdbx_description
1 polymer ?
#
loop_
_entity_poly.entity_id
_entity_poly.type
_entity_poly.pdbx_seq_one_letter_code
_entity_poly.pdbx_strand_id
1 'polypeptide(L)'
;MISVEQALEKILEHIKVLDTEESPILSCLGQVVAEDIFSEIDIPPLDNSAMDGYAVRAADTRGASQKSPRILRVIDTVTAGSISKSEVKAGMVVRIMTGAPIPKGADAVVKFEDTDQSGAG
;
A
#
# COMPACT_ATOMS: atom_id res chain seq x y z
N MET A 1 -31.91 27.28 45.24
CA MET A 1 -31.26 27.51 43.93
C MET A 1 -30.28 26.36 43.74
N ILE A 2 -30.32 25.66 42.61
CA ILE A 2 -29.35 24.60 42.30
C ILE A 2 -28.17 25.20 41.54
N SER A 3 -27.00 24.55 41.59
CA SER A 3 -25.84 24.96 40.79
C SER A 3 -26.05 24.64 39.30
N VAL A 4 -25.19 25.18 38.44
CA VAL A 4 -25.22 24.90 36.99
C VAL A 4 -24.99 23.42 36.72
N GLU A 5 -24.07 22.79 37.45
CA GLU A 5 -23.73 21.36 37.34
C GLU A 5 -24.91 20.48 37.75
N GLN A 6 -25.58 20.82 38.86
CA GLN A 6 -26.78 20.12 39.31
C GLN A 6 -27.95 20.26 38.32
N ALA A 7 -28.06 21.41 37.66
CA ALA A 7 -29.06 21.62 36.61
C ALA A 7 -28.73 20.79 35.36
N LEU A 8 -27.46 20.76 34.94
CA LEU A 8 -27.00 19.96 33.80
C LEU A 8 -27.23 18.46 34.02
N GLU A 9 -26.85 17.94 35.18
CA GLU A 9 -27.03 16.52 35.54
C GLU A 9 -28.50 16.13 35.48
N LYS A 10 -29.39 16.92 36.11
CA LYS A 10 -30.85 16.71 36.05
C LYS A 10 -31.41 16.73 34.63
N ILE A 11 -30.89 17.58 33.75
CA ILE A 11 -31.31 17.63 32.34
C ILE A 11 -30.88 16.34 31.63
N LEU A 12 -29.62 15.94 31.79
CA LEU A 12 -29.06 14.75 31.15
C LEU A 12 -29.73 13.45 31.64
N GLU A 13 -30.18 13.38 32.90
CA GLU A 13 -30.96 12.25 33.44
C GLU A 13 -32.26 11.97 32.66
N HIS A 14 -32.81 12.96 31.96
CA HIS A 14 -34.05 12.83 31.19
C HIS A 14 -33.82 12.61 29.69
N ILE A 15 -32.57 12.65 29.23
CA ILE A 15 -32.21 12.47 27.82
C ILE A 15 -31.66 11.05 27.65
N LYS A 16 -32.10 10.38 26.59
CA LYS A 16 -31.57 9.07 26.20
C LYS A 16 -30.75 9.20 24.94
N VAL A 17 -29.74 8.36 24.81
CA VAL A 17 -29.03 8.16 23.55
C VAL A 17 -30.06 7.66 22.51
N LEU A 18 -29.99 8.21 21.30
CA LEU A 18 -30.86 7.80 20.21
C LEU A 18 -30.45 6.43 19.67
N ASP A 19 -31.39 5.77 18.99
CA ASP A 19 -31.09 4.54 18.26
C ASP A 19 -30.10 4.82 17.12
N THR A 20 -29.33 3.79 16.75
CA THR A 20 -28.35 3.85 15.68
C THR A 20 -29.02 3.83 14.32
N GLU A 21 -28.46 4.54 13.35
CA GLU A 21 -28.91 4.50 11.96
C GLU A 21 -27.72 4.30 11.01
N GLU A 22 -27.98 3.65 9.87
CA GLU A 22 -27.01 3.57 8.78
C GLU A 22 -27.20 4.77 7.85
N SER A 23 -26.09 5.40 7.49
CA SER A 23 -26.07 6.53 6.56
C SER A 23 -24.94 6.37 5.52
N PRO A 24 -25.11 6.86 4.29
CA PRO A 24 -24.02 6.91 3.32
C PRO A 24 -22.84 7.72 3.86
N ILE A 25 -21.61 7.27 3.63
CA ILE A 25 -20.39 7.90 4.18
C ILE A 25 -20.28 9.40 3.93
N LEU A 26 -20.78 9.88 2.78
CA LEU A 26 -20.76 11.31 2.42
C LEU A 26 -21.77 12.16 3.21
N SER A 27 -22.73 11.52 3.88
CA SER A 27 -23.72 12.15 4.77
C SER A 27 -23.31 12.08 6.24
N CYS A 28 -22.27 11.31 6.59
CA CYS A 28 -21.87 11.08 7.97
C CYS A 28 -21.00 12.20 8.58
N LEU A 29 -20.63 13.22 7.80
CA LEU A 29 -19.78 14.31 8.31
C LEU A 29 -20.49 15.06 9.45
N GLY A 30 -19.89 15.03 10.64
CA GLY A 30 -20.44 15.65 11.85
C GLY A 30 -21.38 14.75 12.67
N GLN A 31 -21.65 13.52 12.21
CA GLN A 31 -22.33 12.51 13.02
C GLN A 31 -21.38 11.88 14.05
N VAL A 32 -21.95 11.19 15.03
CA VAL A 32 -21.23 10.40 16.03
C VAL A 32 -21.28 8.94 15.62
N VAL A 33 -20.12 8.25 15.59
CA VAL A 33 -20.08 6.81 15.30
C VAL A 33 -20.82 6.03 16.38
N ALA A 34 -21.61 5.05 15.96
CA ALA A 34 -22.38 4.21 16.86
C ALA A 34 -21.51 3.17 17.61
N GLU A 35 -20.43 2.73 16.97
CA GLU A 35 -19.53 1.70 17.46
C GLU A 35 -18.11 1.90 16.91
N ASP A 36 -17.16 1.13 17.45
CA ASP A 36 -15.78 1.11 16.96
C ASP A 36 -15.70 0.52 15.54
N ILE A 37 -14.91 1.15 14.67
CA ILE A 37 -14.74 0.71 13.28
C ILE A 37 -13.34 0.10 13.11
N PHE A 38 -13.28 -1.14 12.66
CA PHE A 38 -12.04 -1.87 12.37
C PHE A 38 -11.91 -2.10 10.86
N SER A 39 -10.67 -2.08 10.35
CA SER A 39 -10.43 -2.38 8.93
C SER A 39 -10.61 -3.88 8.68
N GLU A 40 -11.42 -4.22 7.68
CA GLU A 40 -11.58 -5.60 7.22
C GLU A 40 -10.48 -6.04 6.23
N ILE A 41 -9.63 -5.10 5.80
CA ILE A 41 -8.58 -5.33 4.81
C ILE A 41 -7.25 -4.69 5.22
N ASP A 42 -6.16 -5.23 4.70
CA ASP A 42 -4.86 -4.58 4.74
C ASP A 42 -4.77 -3.45 3.70
N ILE A 43 -4.07 -2.37 4.06
CA ILE A 43 -3.77 -1.26 3.17
C ILE A 43 -2.25 -0.98 3.25
N PRO A 44 -1.47 -1.29 2.20
CA PRO A 44 -1.90 -1.90 0.93
C PRO A 44 -2.28 -3.38 1.06
N PRO A 45 -3.15 -3.91 0.18
CA PRO A 45 -3.60 -5.31 0.22
C PRO A 45 -2.55 -6.32 -0.29
N LEU A 46 -1.50 -5.83 -0.95
CA LEU A 46 -0.40 -6.62 -1.51
C LEU A 46 0.89 -5.79 -1.38
N ASP A 47 2.03 -6.47 -1.27
CA ASP A 47 3.34 -5.83 -1.44
C ASP A 47 3.38 -5.12 -2.80
N ASN A 48 3.70 -3.84 -2.79
CA ASN A 48 3.75 -3.01 -4.00
C ASN A 48 5.04 -2.19 -4.08
N SER A 49 5.39 -1.78 -5.29
CA SER A 49 6.59 -1.00 -5.52
C SER A 49 6.43 0.44 -5.02
N ALA A 50 7.38 0.90 -4.20
CA ALA A 50 7.41 2.29 -3.74
C ALA A 50 7.99 3.26 -4.79
N MET A 51 8.65 2.75 -5.82
CA MET A 51 9.37 3.53 -6.84
C MET A 51 9.26 2.85 -8.22
N ASP A 52 9.59 3.57 -9.29
CA ASP A 52 9.78 2.95 -10.60
C ASP A 52 11.13 2.24 -10.65
N GLY A 53 11.20 1.09 -11.31
CA GLY A 53 12.43 0.32 -11.37
C GLY A 53 12.28 -1.11 -11.88
N TYR A 54 13.02 -2.01 -11.24
CA TYR A 54 13.09 -3.42 -11.59
C TYR A 54 12.86 -4.28 -10.36
N ALA A 55 11.80 -5.10 -10.39
CA ALA A 55 11.56 -6.15 -9.41
C ALA A 55 12.57 -7.27 -9.65
N VAL A 56 13.37 -7.55 -8.62
CA VAL A 56 14.50 -8.48 -8.68
C VAL A 56 14.45 -9.48 -7.54
N ARG A 57 15.25 -10.53 -7.66
CA ARG A 57 15.72 -11.31 -6.52
C ARG A 57 16.96 -10.63 -5.95
N ALA A 58 16.93 -10.21 -4.69
CA ALA A 58 18.05 -9.55 -4.01
C ALA A 58 19.32 -10.41 -4.01
N ALA A 59 19.18 -11.73 -4.08
CA ALA A 59 20.33 -12.64 -4.23
C ALA A 59 21.11 -12.40 -5.54
N ASP A 60 20.43 -12.04 -6.63
CA ASP A 60 21.03 -11.88 -7.95
C ASP A 60 21.81 -10.57 -8.09
N THR A 61 21.64 -9.62 -7.14
CA THR A 61 22.41 -8.37 -7.08
C THR A 61 23.63 -8.46 -6.15
N ARG A 62 23.87 -9.61 -5.49
CA ARG A 62 25.01 -9.76 -4.56
C ARG A 62 26.35 -9.56 -5.28
N GLY A 63 27.18 -8.70 -4.69
CA GLY A 63 28.49 -8.34 -5.23
C GLY A 63 28.45 -7.40 -6.45
N ALA A 64 27.27 -6.89 -6.83
CA ALA A 64 27.17 -5.84 -7.84
C ALA A 64 27.89 -4.57 -7.37
N SER A 65 28.63 -3.95 -8.27
CA SER A 65 29.24 -2.63 -8.07
C SER A 65 29.35 -1.90 -9.41
N GLN A 66 29.65 -0.60 -9.40
CA GLN A 66 29.86 0.15 -10.66
C GLN A 66 30.96 -0.45 -11.55
N LYS A 67 31.99 -1.08 -10.95
CA LYS A 67 33.09 -1.74 -11.70
C LYS A 67 32.75 -3.17 -12.15
N SER A 68 31.75 -3.79 -11.53
CA SER A 68 31.32 -5.16 -11.82
C SER A 68 29.79 -5.24 -11.71
N PRO A 69 29.07 -4.71 -12.71
CA PRO A 69 27.61 -4.73 -12.69
C PRO A 69 27.09 -6.16 -12.90
N ARG A 70 25.92 -6.44 -12.34
CA ARG A 70 25.17 -7.67 -12.63
C ARG A 70 24.24 -7.41 -13.81
N ILE A 71 24.37 -8.21 -14.86
CA ILE A 71 23.48 -8.15 -16.02
C ILE A 71 22.34 -9.14 -15.81
N LEU A 72 21.12 -8.62 -15.75
CA LEU A 72 19.90 -9.40 -15.54
C LEU A 72 18.94 -9.19 -16.72
N ARG A 73 18.18 -10.22 -17.07
CA ARG A 73 17.27 -10.19 -18.22
C ARG A 73 15.91 -9.65 -17.82
N VAL A 74 15.48 -8.57 -18.47
CA VAL A 74 14.09 -8.09 -18.35
C VAL A 74 13.16 -9.07 -19.09
N ILE A 75 12.18 -9.63 -18.38
CA ILE A 75 11.24 -10.63 -18.93
C ILE A 75 9.81 -10.11 -19.08
N ASP A 76 9.47 -9.03 -18.39
CA ASP A 76 8.12 -8.44 -18.40
C ASP A 76 8.17 -6.97 -17.96
N THR A 77 7.04 -6.27 -18.11
CA THR A 77 6.80 -4.93 -17.56
C THR A 77 5.42 -4.87 -16.91
N VAL A 78 5.34 -4.39 -15.68
CA VAL A 78 4.08 -4.23 -14.93
C VAL A 78 3.86 -2.78 -14.50
N THR A 79 2.68 -2.25 -14.82
CA THR A 79 2.24 -0.90 -14.45
C THR A 79 1.30 -0.94 -13.26
N ALA A 80 1.06 0.22 -12.63
CA ALA A 80 0.06 0.34 -11.56
C ALA A 80 -1.30 -0.23 -12.01
N GLY A 81 -1.98 -0.94 -11.11
CA GLY A 81 -3.27 -1.58 -11.36
C GLY A 81 -3.22 -2.88 -12.17
N SER A 82 -2.03 -3.37 -12.56
CA SER A 82 -1.85 -4.65 -13.26
C SER A 82 -1.00 -5.62 -12.44
N ILE A 83 -1.16 -6.92 -12.68
CA ILE A 83 -0.36 -7.98 -12.05
C ILE A 83 0.45 -8.68 -13.15
N SER A 84 1.77 -8.80 -12.96
CA SER A 84 2.61 -9.56 -13.88
C SER A 84 2.23 -11.04 -13.86
N LYS A 85 2.15 -11.65 -15.05
CA LYS A 85 1.95 -13.11 -15.18
C LYS A 85 3.26 -13.89 -15.13
N SER A 86 4.38 -13.19 -15.07
CA SER A 86 5.73 -13.75 -15.08
C SER A 86 6.24 -13.93 -13.65
N GLU A 87 6.93 -15.03 -13.40
CA GLU A 87 7.63 -15.27 -12.14
C GLU A 87 9.11 -14.92 -12.30
N VAL A 88 9.63 -14.09 -11.40
CA VAL A 88 11.03 -13.67 -11.37
C VAL A 88 11.89 -14.84 -10.89
N LYS A 89 12.69 -15.40 -11.81
CA LYS A 89 13.66 -16.46 -11.54
C LYS A 89 15.09 -15.90 -11.50
N ALA A 90 16.05 -16.77 -11.17
CA ALA A 90 17.47 -16.43 -11.15
C ALA A 90 17.92 -15.74 -12.46
N GLY A 91 18.54 -14.57 -12.35
CA GLY A 91 19.04 -13.81 -13.48
C GLY A 91 17.96 -13.06 -14.28
N MET A 92 16.71 -13.04 -13.80
CA MET A 92 15.59 -12.37 -14.46
C MET A 92 15.07 -11.22 -13.61
N VAL A 93 14.45 -10.23 -14.27
CA VAL A 93 13.81 -9.09 -13.62
C VAL A 93 12.53 -8.70 -14.36
N VAL A 94 11.62 -8.05 -13.66
CA VAL A 94 10.43 -7.43 -14.26
C VAL A 94 10.53 -5.92 -14.08
N ARG A 95 10.39 -5.15 -15.16
CA ARG A 95 10.29 -3.70 -15.02
C ARG A 95 8.98 -3.37 -14.31
N ILE A 96 9.02 -2.56 -13.27
CA ILE A 96 7.89 -2.28 -12.40
C ILE A 96 7.72 -0.78 -12.19
N MET A 97 6.47 -0.32 -12.19
CA MET A 97 6.11 1.07 -11.88
C MET A 97 5.62 1.19 -10.42
N THR A 98 5.68 2.40 -9.89
CA THR A 98 5.19 2.76 -8.56
C THR A 98 3.74 2.33 -8.36
N GLY A 99 3.46 1.69 -7.22
CA GLY A 99 2.14 1.19 -6.84
C GLY A 99 1.76 -0.16 -7.47
N ALA A 100 2.53 -0.69 -8.43
CA ALA A 100 2.27 -2.02 -8.98
C ALA A 100 2.64 -3.11 -7.96
N PRO A 101 1.85 -4.20 -7.86
CA PRO A 101 2.17 -5.35 -7.01
C PRO A 101 3.51 -6.00 -7.38
N ILE A 102 4.26 -6.44 -6.37
CA ILE A 102 5.53 -7.16 -6.55
C ILE A 102 5.26 -8.51 -7.24
N PRO A 103 5.91 -8.80 -8.39
CA PRO A 103 5.75 -10.07 -9.09
C PRO A 103 6.25 -11.24 -8.25
N LYS A 104 5.62 -12.40 -8.43
CA LYS A 104 6.04 -13.63 -7.74
C LYS A 104 7.53 -13.90 -7.96
N GLY A 105 8.23 -14.27 -6.90
CA GLY A 105 9.65 -14.60 -6.93
C GLY A 105 10.60 -13.42 -6.76
N ALA A 106 10.13 -12.17 -6.89
CA ALA A 106 10.90 -11.00 -6.49
C ALA A 106 10.72 -10.71 -4.99
N ASP A 107 11.76 -10.18 -4.37
CA ASP A 107 11.80 -9.79 -2.96
C ASP A 107 12.39 -8.38 -2.75
N ALA A 108 12.77 -7.70 -3.84
CA ALA A 108 13.30 -6.35 -3.82
C ALA A 108 13.00 -5.59 -5.11
N VAL A 109 13.11 -4.27 -5.06
CA VAL A 109 13.06 -3.38 -6.22
C VAL A 109 14.35 -2.55 -6.26
N VAL A 110 15.04 -2.56 -7.41
CA VAL A 110 16.13 -1.61 -7.70
C VAL A 110 15.54 -0.44 -8.48
N LYS A 111 15.81 0.79 -8.04
CA LYS A 111 15.31 2.00 -8.70
C LYS A 111 15.79 2.08 -10.14
N PHE A 112 14.96 2.63 -11.01
CA PHE A 112 15.31 2.79 -12.42
C PHE A 112 16.60 3.59 -12.59
N GLU A 113 16.78 4.66 -11.81
CA GLU A 113 17.94 5.55 -11.84
C GLU A 113 19.25 4.89 -11.39
N ASP A 114 19.17 3.78 -10.65
CA ASP A 114 20.33 3.02 -10.18
C ASP A 114 20.73 1.90 -11.16
N THR A 115 20.16 1.89 -12.37
CA THR A 115 20.41 0.88 -13.39
C THR A 115 20.71 1.50 -14.75
N ASP A 116 21.53 0.80 -15.54
CA ASP A 116 21.72 1.11 -16.95
C ASP A 116 21.00 0.07 -17.81
N GLN A 117 20.31 0.51 -18.86
CA GLN A 117 19.90 -0.39 -19.92
C GLN A 117 21.07 -0.59 -20.87
N SER A 118 21.72 -1.75 -20.80
CA SER A 118 22.68 -2.14 -21.83
C SER A 118 21.90 -2.34 -23.14
N GLY A 119 21.89 -1.32 -24.00
CA GLY A 119 21.24 -1.37 -25.28
C GLY A 119 21.83 -2.48 -26.16
N ALA A 120 20.97 -3.41 -26.57
CA ALA A 120 21.02 -3.84 -27.97
C ALA A 120 20.02 -2.94 -28.69
N GLY A 121 20.50 -2.18 -29.68
CA GLY A 121 19.61 -1.76 -30.76
C GLY A 121 19.03 -2.97 -31.48
#